data_AF-A0A9D3RPL3-F1
#
_entry.id   AF-A0A9D3RPL3-F1
#
_cell.length_a   1.000
_cell.length_b   1.000
_cell.length_c   1.000
_cell.angle_alpha   90.00
_cell.angle_beta   90.00
_cell.angle_gamma   90.00
#
_symmetry.space_group_name_H-M   'P 1'
#
loop_
_entity.id
_entity.type
_entity.pdbx_description
1 polymer ?
#
loop_
_entity_poly.entity_id
_entity_poly.type
_entity_poly.pdbx_seq_one_letter_code
_entity_poly.pdbx_strand_id
1 'polypeptide(L)'
;MYSEWRSLHLAVLGDQGHLSVLHSYPPAVGREVANAVVRPLAAAPVSDGVLKTDKEVKWTMEVLCYGLTLPPDSETVKMCVDVYTDWMMALSSPRGPIPQPVAKEPNLYVQTILKHLYNLFLPRSEQYSPSHYRLCQLVLVAVQKLARESGSMARETWEVLLLFLLRISDTLLAPPTVGGGIAEKLAEKLVSVLLEVWLLACARCFPTPPYWKTAREMLANWRHHSPVVDQWSKVISALTSRLLRFTYGPSFPPFKVPDEDANLIPAEMDNDCVAQTWFRFLHMLSNPVDLSNPAIVSTTPKFQEQLLNVSGVPPEIIQHPCLKQLPQIFFRAMRGVSCLVDAFLGVSRLKSDSSPPTPVNRLSMTQPPATTATTPPPNRRHRPTVVSRNSSKGSTGNLSHPKASQQSSTSPLSSPSQASVEPRPLPAPSRPKVNSILNLFGQWLFDAALVHCKLYNGVNKDHSMTGEGRPVGSDRHAAISSFEFKLRNVVLRSVMCPHSRRSARLPER
;
A
#
# COMPACT_ATOMS: atom_id res chain seq x y z
N MET A 1 -22.41 3.72 1.27
CA MET A 1 -21.63 4.23 0.11
C MET A 1 -22.01 3.53 -1.18
N TYR A 2 -21.74 2.23 -1.34
CA TYR A 2 -21.98 1.50 -2.60
C TYR A 2 -23.07 0.41 -2.52
N SER A 3 -24.06 0.57 -1.64
CA SER A 3 -25.20 -0.35 -1.48
C SER A 3 -26.00 -0.47 -2.78
N GLU A 4 -26.53 0.66 -3.27
CA GLU A 4 -27.45 0.73 -4.42
C GLU A 4 -26.79 0.49 -5.79
N TRP A 5 -25.50 0.75 -5.92
CA TRP A 5 -24.78 0.64 -7.20
C TRP A 5 -24.54 -0.82 -7.58
N ARG A 6 -24.64 -1.16 -8.87
CA ARG A 6 -24.27 -2.50 -9.35
C ARG A 6 -22.76 -2.63 -9.47
N SER A 7 -22.24 -3.83 -9.19
CA SER A 7 -20.83 -4.16 -9.40
C SER A 7 -20.61 -4.66 -10.82
N LEU A 8 -19.48 -4.31 -11.41
CA LEU A 8 -19.05 -4.74 -12.74
C LEU A 8 -18.39 -6.14 -12.73
N HIS A 9 -18.28 -6.79 -11.57
CA HIS A 9 -17.62 -8.10 -11.40
C HIS A 9 -18.11 -9.17 -12.41
N LEU A 10 -19.43 -9.25 -12.66
CA LEU A 10 -19.99 -10.19 -13.65
C LEU A 10 -19.66 -9.79 -15.10
N ALA A 11 -19.56 -8.51 -15.42
CA ALA A 11 -19.14 -8.04 -16.74
C ALA A 11 -17.64 -8.31 -16.98
N VAL A 12 -16.80 -8.14 -15.94
CA VAL A 12 -15.37 -8.45 -15.97
C VAL A 12 -15.11 -9.94 -16.19
N LEU A 13 -15.87 -10.82 -15.53
CA LEU A 13 -15.73 -12.28 -15.71
C LEU A 13 -16.38 -12.76 -17.02
N GLY A 14 -17.49 -12.16 -17.44
CA GLY A 14 -18.23 -12.55 -18.64
C GLY A 14 -17.61 -12.10 -19.97
N ASP A 15 -16.71 -11.10 -19.98
CA ASP A 15 -16.12 -10.55 -21.20
C ASP A 15 -15.20 -11.56 -21.92
N GLN A 16 -15.72 -12.14 -23.00
CA GLN A 16 -15.01 -13.10 -23.87
C GLN A 16 -14.14 -12.43 -24.95
N GLY A 17 -13.98 -11.10 -24.94
CA GLY A 17 -13.11 -10.38 -25.89
C GLY A 17 -11.60 -10.66 -25.75
N HIS A 18 -11.22 -11.76 -25.10
CA HIS A 18 -9.87 -12.33 -25.06
C HIS A 18 -9.78 -13.66 -25.84
N LEU A 19 -10.90 -14.16 -26.39
CA LEU A 19 -10.95 -15.37 -27.20
C LEU A 19 -10.82 -15.02 -28.68
N SER A 20 -9.76 -15.52 -29.32
CA SER A 20 -9.58 -15.48 -30.78
C SER A 20 -10.48 -16.50 -31.49
N VAL A 21 -10.95 -16.18 -32.70
CA VAL A 21 -11.63 -17.12 -33.61
C VAL A 21 -10.79 -18.37 -33.95
N LEU A 22 -9.46 -18.30 -33.80
CA LEU A 22 -8.58 -19.46 -34.01
C LEU A 22 -8.80 -20.58 -32.98
N HIS A 23 -9.47 -20.33 -31.85
CA HIS A 23 -9.88 -21.37 -30.90
C HIS A 23 -10.99 -22.29 -31.45
N SER A 24 -11.67 -21.91 -32.54
CA SER A 24 -12.61 -22.79 -33.27
C SER A 24 -11.91 -23.80 -34.19
N TYR A 25 -10.59 -23.75 -34.31
CA TYR A 25 -9.78 -24.64 -35.14
C TYR A 25 -8.93 -25.59 -34.28
N PRO A 26 -8.43 -26.72 -34.83
CA PRO A 26 -7.54 -27.61 -34.10
C PRO A 26 -6.28 -26.88 -33.58
N PRO A 27 -5.80 -27.15 -32.34
CA PRO A 27 -4.72 -26.38 -31.73
C PRO A 27 -3.37 -26.35 -32.49
N ALA A 28 -3.14 -27.32 -33.39
CA ALA A 28 -2.01 -27.30 -34.32
C ALA A 28 -2.16 -26.17 -35.36
N VAL A 29 -3.32 -26.07 -36.01
CA VAL A 29 -3.62 -25.06 -37.04
C VAL A 29 -3.52 -23.65 -36.46
N GLY A 30 -4.13 -23.38 -35.31
CA GLY A 30 -4.05 -22.07 -34.67
C GLY A 30 -2.60 -21.68 -34.31
N ARG A 31 -1.78 -22.65 -33.87
CA ARG A 31 -0.36 -22.46 -33.55
C ARG A 31 0.47 -22.18 -34.81
N GLU A 32 0.23 -22.92 -35.89
CA GLU A 32 0.93 -22.73 -37.16
C GLU A 32 0.61 -21.37 -37.78
N VAL A 33 -0.67 -20.97 -37.80
CA VAL A 33 -1.11 -19.63 -38.24
C VAL A 33 -0.45 -18.53 -37.40
N ALA A 34 -0.45 -18.65 -36.07
CA ALA A 34 0.23 -17.68 -35.20
C ALA A 34 1.73 -17.58 -35.50
N ASN A 35 2.44 -18.71 -35.57
CA ASN A 35 3.88 -18.75 -35.85
C ASN A 35 4.23 -18.19 -37.24
N ALA A 36 3.38 -18.40 -38.25
CA ALA A 36 3.61 -17.96 -39.63
C ALA A 36 3.33 -16.45 -39.83
N VAL A 37 2.28 -15.92 -39.20
CA VAL A 37 1.85 -14.52 -39.37
C VAL A 37 2.64 -13.55 -38.49
N VAL A 38 2.95 -13.95 -37.25
CA VAL A 38 3.57 -13.04 -36.27
C VAL A 38 5.05 -12.79 -36.57
N ARG A 39 5.78 -13.78 -37.12
CA ARG A 39 7.21 -13.65 -37.42
C ARG A 39 7.52 -12.53 -38.46
N PRO A 40 6.84 -12.43 -39.61
CA PRO A 40 7.01 -11.30 -40.53
C PRO A 40 6.68 -9.94 -39.90
N LEU A 41 5.64 -9.87 -39.06
CA LEU A 41 5.21 -8.62 -38.40
C LEU A 41 6.24 -8.09 -37.39
N ALA A 42 6.99 -8.97 -36.73
CA ALA A 42 8.05 -8.60 -35.80
C ALA A 42 9.43 -8.39 -36.47
N ALA A 43 9.65 -8.95 -37.67
CA ALA A 43 10.94 -8.87 -38.37
C ALA A 43 11.05 -7.66 -39.32
N ALA A 44 9.93 -7.15 -39.83
CA ALA A 44 9.92 -6.03 -40.77
C ALA A 44 9.87 -4.66 -40.06
N PRO A 45 10.80 -3.72 -40.32
CA PRO A 45 10.51 -2.31 -40.07
C PRO A 45 9.34 -1.91 -40.98
N VAL A 46 8.21 -1.49 -40.41
CA VAL A 46 6.91 -1.33 -41.10
C VAL A 46 6.85 -0.08 -42.00
N SER A 47 7.91 0.15 -42.77
CA SER A 47 8.11 1.30 -43.66
C SER A 47 7.25 1.21 -44.93
N ASP A 48 6.97 -0.01 -45.39
CA ASP A 48 5.93 -0.32 -46.38
C ASP A 48 4.93 -1.28 -45.75
N GLY A 49 3.75 -0.76 -45.37
CA GLY A 49 2.85 -1.44 -44.45
C GLY A 49 2.22 -2.72 -45.03
N VAL A 50 2.48 -3.86 -44.38
CA VAL A 50 1.78 -5.13 -44.62
C VAL A 50 0.28 -5.03 -44.32
N LEU A 51 -0.10 -4.17 -43.38
CA LEU A 51 -1.48 -3.95 -42.93
C LEU A 51 -1.92 -2.53 -43.31
N LYS A 52 -2.82 -2.43 -44.28
CA LYS A 52 -3.32 -1.17 -44.88
C LYS A 52 -4.80 -0.95 -44.57
N THR A 53 -5.60 -2.01 -44.47
CA THR A 53 -7.05 -1.94 -44.20
C THR A 53 -7.40 -2.37 -42.77
N ASP A 54 -8.54 -1.87 -42.27
CA ASP A 54 -9.12 -2.29 -40.99
C ASP A 54 -9.34 -3.81 -40.91
N LYS A 55 -9.77 -4.44 -42.01
CA LYS A 55 -9.99 -5.89 -42.09
C LYS A 55 -8.70 -6.68 -41.89
N GLU A 56 -7.59 -6.22 -42.49
CA GLU A 56 -6.26 -6.83 -42.29
C GLU A 56 -5.82 -6.69 -40.83
N VAL A 57 -5.92 -5.49 -40.25
CA VAL A 57 -5.54 -5.25 -38.84
C VAL A 57 -6.37 -6.12 -37.90
N LYS A 58 -7.70 -6.13 -38.03
CA LYS A 58 -8.59 -6.95 -37.19
C LYS A 58 -8.29 -8.45 -37.31
N TRP A 59 -8.10 -8.97 -38.52
CA TRP A 59 -7.70 -10.36 -38.71
C TRP A 59 -6.34 -10.67 -38.07
N THR A 60 -5.34 -9.78 -38.23
CA THR A 60 -4.06 -9.94 -37.53
C THR A 60 -4.20 -9.89 -36.01
N MET A 61 -5.13 -9.09 -35.46
CA MET A 61 -5.40 -9.07 -34.03
C MET A 61 -6.01 -10.38 -33.51
N GLU A 62 -6.84 -11.07 -34.29
CA GLU A 62 -7.28 -12.44 -33.96
C GLU A 62 -6.08 -13.39 -33.85
N VAL A 63 -5.13 -13.29 -34.78
CA VAL A 63 -3.93 -14.15 -34.79
C VAL A 63 -2.99 -13.83 -33.62
N LEU A 64 -2.75 -12.55 -33.34
CA LEU A 64 -1.97 -12.09 -32.18
C LEU A 64 -2.66 -12.46 -30.85
N CYS A 65 -4.00 -12.42 -30.79
CA CYS A 65 -4.77 -12.82 -29.61
C CYS A 65 -4.60 -14.32 -29.30
N TYR A 66 -4.63 -15.18 -30.31
CA TYR A 66 -4.30 -16.61 -30.16
C TYR A 66 -2.81 -16.81 -29.84
N GLY A 67 -1.92 -16.02 -30.43
CA GLY A 67 -0.48 -16.05 -30.15
C GLY A 67 -0.14 -15.87 -28.67
N LEU A 68 -0.95 -15.11 -27.92
CA LEU A 68 -0.82 -14.95 -26.46
C LEU A 68 -1.33 -16.15 -25.63
N THR A 69 -2.11 -17.09 -26.20
CA THR A 69 -2.54 -18.31 -25.47
C THR A 69 -1.51 -19.45 -25.55
N LEU A 70 -0.54 -19.35 -26.46
CA LEU A 70 0.59 -20.28 -26.57
C LEU A 70 1.46 -20.32 -25.29
N PRO A 71 2.33 -21.35 -25.13
CA PRO A 71 3.26 -21.45 -24.00
C PRO A 71 4.21 -20.23 -23.93
N PRO A 72 4.45 -19.66 -22.74
CA PRO A 72 5.06 -18.32 -22.60
C PRO A 72 6.52 -18.23 -23.06
N ASP A 73 7.26 -19.35 -23.04
CA ASP A 73 8.62 -19.45 -23.55
C ASP A 73 8.71 -19.56 -25.08
N SER A 74 7.57 -19.48 -25.79
CA SER A 74 7.52 -19.37 -27.24
C SER A 74 7.90 -17.97 -27.72
N GLU A 75 8.83 -17.90 -28.69
CA GLU A 75 9.21 -16.68 -29.42
C GLU A 75 7.97 -15.90 -29.92
N THR A 76 6.93 -16.61 -30.38
CA THR A 76 5.68 -16.05 -30.87
C THR A 76 4.92 -15.25 -29.80
N VAL A 77 4.90 -15.70 -28.53
CA VAL A 77 4.24 -14.95 -27.44
C VAL A 77 4.98 -13.63 -27.20
N LYS A 78 6.32 -13.66 -27.18
CA LYS A 78 7.14 -12.45 -27.06
C LYS A 78 6.85 -11.48 -28.20
N MET A 79 6.89 -11.94 -29.44
CA MET A 79 6.57 -11.11 -30.61
C MET A 79 5.15 -10.51 -30.54
N CYS A 80 4.15 -11.25 -30.05
CA CYS A 80 2.80 -10.73 -29.85
C CYS A 80 2.75 -9.59 -28.81
N VAL A 81 3.50 -9.72 -27.72
CA VAL A 81 3.64 -8.67 -26.69
C VAL A 81 4.39 -7.46 -27.25
N ASP A 82 5.49 -7.66 -27.98
CA ASP A 82 6.27 -6.57 -28.57
C ASP A 82 5.39 -5.75 -29.54
N VAL A 83 4.73 -6.41 -30.51
CA VAL A 83 3.80 -5.78 -31.47
C VAL A 83 2.67 -5.01 -30.75
N TYR A 84 2.01 -5.62 -29.77
CA TYR A 84 0.92 -4.95 -29.05
C TYR A 84 1.39 -3.80 -28.16
N THR A 85 2.56 -3.90 -27.52
CA THR A 85 3.07 -2.81 -26.68
C THR A 85 3.53 -1.60 -27.49
N ASP A 86 3.97 -1.78 -28.74
CA ASP A 86 4.22 -0.65 -29.65
C ASP A 86 2.96 -0.11 -30.31
N TRP A 87 1.99 -0.95 -30.71
CA TRP A 87 0.70 -0.47 -31.24
C TRP A 87 -0.09 0.34 -30.19
N MET A 88 -0.03 -0.02 -28.91
CA MET A 88 -0.66 0.78 -27.85
C MET A 88 -0.10 2.21 -27.72
N MET A 89 1.16 2.42 -28.12
CA MET A 89 1.78 3.75 -28.06
C MET A 89 1.20 4.74 -29.09
N ALA A 90 0.27 4.31 -29.97
CA ALA A 90 -0.52 5.21 -30.82
C ALA A 90 -1.34 6.26 -30.04
N LEU A 91 -1.68 5.98 -28.77
CA LEU A 91 -2.31 6.95 -27.86
C LEU A 91 -1.30 7.82 -27.08
N SER A 92 0.00 7.72 -27.35
CA SER A 92 1.06 8.43 -26.62
C SER A 92 2.17 8.82 -27.61
N SER A 93 3.43 8.44 -27.39
CA SER A 93 4.50 8.57 -28.40
C SER A 93 4.81 7.20 -29.03
N PRO A 94 4.42 6.95 -30.29
CA PRO A 94 4.88 5.79 -31.06
C PRO A 94 6.41 5.65 -31.04
N ARG A 95 6.91 4.42 -31.01
CA ARG A 95 8.35 4.12 -31.14
C ARG A 95 8.80 3.89 -32.59
N GLY A 96 7.85 3.67 -33.49
CA GLY A 96 8.09 3.29 -34.89
C GLY A 96 6.79 3.36 -35.69
N PRO A 97 6.80 2.88 -36.95
CA PRO A 97 5.63 2.88 -37.82
C PRO A 97 4.49 2.00 -37.25
N ILE A 98 3.28 2.56 -37.25
CA ILE A 98 2.04 1.92 -36.78
C ILE A 98 1.07 1.79 -37.97
N PRO A 99 0.32 0.68 -38.12
CA PRO A 99 -0.64 0.52 -39.21
C PRO A 99 -1.64 1.67 -39.30
N GLN A 100 -1.95 2.14 -40.52
CA GLN A 100 -2.80 3.32 -40.72
C GLN A 100 -4.18 3.23 -40.02
N PRO A 101 -4.87 2.08 -39.95
CA PRO A 101 -6.12 1.98 -39.19
C PRO A 101 -5.91 2.22 -37.69
N VAL A 102 -4.86 1.64 -37.10
CA VAL A 102 -4.50 1.83 -35.68
C VAL A 102 -4.14 3.29 -35.38
N ALA A 103 -3.47 3.98 -36.31
CA ALA A 103 -3.18 5.41 -36.19
C ALA A 103 -4.42 6.31 -36.36
N LYS A 104 -5.48 5.84 -37.05
CA LYS A 104 -6.74 6.58 -37.26
C LYS A 104 -7.70 6.46 -36.08
N GLU A 105 -7.88 5.25 -35.54
CA GLU A 105 -8.84 4.98 -34.44
C GLU A 105 -8.15 4.35 -33.21
N PRO A 106 -7.08 4.96 -32.66
CA PRO A 106 -6.19 4.31 -31.69
C PRO A 106 -6.91 3.87 -30.41
N ASN A 107 -7.94 4.60 -29.97
CA ASN A 107 -8.76 4.22 -28.81
C ASN A 107 -9.45 2.85 -29.01
N LEU A 108 -10.04 2.58 -30.18
CA LEU A 108 -10.77 1.33 -30.47
C LEU A 108 -9.82 0.12 -30.48
N TYR A 109 -8.65 0.26 -31.12
CA TYR A 109 -7.66 -0.81 -31.16
C TYR A 109 -7.02 -1.03 -29.79
N VAL A 110 -6.68 0.02 -29.03
CA VAL A 110 -6.14 -0.13 -27.67
C VAL A 110 -7.10 -0.84 -26.72
N GLN A 111 -8.41 -0.52 -26.76
CA GLN A 111 -9.42 -1.25 -25.98
C GLN A 111 -9.39 -2.76 -26.28
N THR A 112 -9.28 -3.12 -27.56
CA THR A 112 -9.19 -4.52 -27.99
C THR A 112 -7.84 -5.17 -27.59
N ILE A 113 -6.71 -4.46 -27.74
CA ILE A 113 -5.38 -4.94 -27.31
C ILE A 113 -5.37 -5.26 -25.81
N LEU A 114 -5.93 -4.39 -24.97
CA LEU A 114 -6.00 -4.59 -23.52
C LEU A 114 -6.77 -5.87 -23.16
N LYS A 115 -7.86 -6.17 -23.87
CA LYS A 115 -8.58 -7.44 -23.69
C LYS A 115 -7.76 -8.64 -24.15
N HIS A 116 -7.08 -8.56 -25.29
CA HIS A 116 -6.22 -9.65 -25.79
C HIS A 116 -5.04 -9.94 -24.85
N LEU A 117 -4.42 -8.90 -24.27
CA LEU A 117 -3.33 -9.01 -23.31
C LEU A 117 -3.71 -9.71 -21.99
N TYR A 118 -5.01 -9.84 -21.68
CA TYR A 118 -5.49 -10.64 -20.54
C TYR A 118 -4.98 -12.09 -20.58
N ASN A 119 -4.86 -12.69 -21.77
CA ASN A 119 -4.39 -14.06 -21.97
C ASN A 119 -3.00 -14.33 -21.36
N LEU A 120 -2.15 -13.30 -21.30
CA LEU A 120 -0.82 -13.41 -20.72
C LEU A 120 -0.86 -13.60 -19.18
N PHE A 121 -1.90 -13.13 -18.50
CA PHE A 121 -2.03 -13.17 -17.04
C PHE A 121 -2.87 -14.35 -16.53
N LEU A 122 -3.40 -15.20 -17.43
CA LEU A 122 -4.07 -16.44 -17.06
C LEU A 122 -3.07 -17.43 -16.40
N PRO A 123 -3.47 -18.15 -15.33
CA PRO A 123 -2.64 -19.18 -14.71
C PRO A 123 -2.23 -20.24 -15.72
N ARG A 124 -0.96 -20.64 -15.69
CA ARG A 124 -0.40 -21.69 -16.56
C ARG A 124 -0.05 -22.92 -15.71
N SER A 125 0.08 -24.08 -16.36
CA SER A 125 0.35 -25.37 -15.69
C SER A 125 1.74 -25.47 -15.06
N GLU A 126 2.70 -24.66 -15.52
CA GLU A 126 4.05 -24.59 -14.97
C GLU A 126 4.12 -23.51 -13.87
N GLN A 127 4.68 -23.87 -12.72
CA GLN A 127 4.58 -23.08 -11.49
C GLN A 127 5.26 -21.70 -11.58
N TYR A 128 6.34 -21.58 -12.36
CA TYR A 128 7.02 -20.31 -12.63
C TYR A 128 7.93 -20.41 -13.87
N SER A 129 7.70 -19.55 -14.87
CA SER A 129 8.64 -19.29 -15.97
C SER A 129 9.22 -17.86 -15.87
N PRO A 130 10.56 -17.68 -15.95
CA PRO A 130 11.18 -16.35 -15.95
C PRO A 130 10.79 -15.49 -17.16
N SER A 131 10.59 -16.10 -18.34
CA SER A 131 10.17 -15.38 -19.55
C SER A 131 8.75 -14.86 -19.40
N HIS A 132 7.83 -15.71 -18.89
CA HIS A 132 6.45 -15.36 -18.59
C HIS A 132 6.35 -14.16 -17.64
N TYR A 133 7.12 -14.20 -16.55
CA TYR A 133 7.23 -13.09 -15.61
C TYR A 133 7.72 -11.80 -16.29
N ARG A 134 8.74 -11.89 -17.15
CA ARG A 134 9.31 -10.73 -17.85
C ARG A 134 8.33 -10.13 -18.87
N LEU A 135 7.54 -10.94 -19.56
CA LEU A 135 6.49 -10.49 -20.47
C LEU A 135 5.35 -9.81 -19.70
N CYS A 136 4.90 -10.36 -18.57
CA CYS A 136 3.90 -9.73 -17.71
C CYS A 136 4.40 -8.37 -17.16
N GLN A 137 5.68 -8.28 -16.75
CA GLN A 137 6.31 -7.02 -16.37
C GLN A 137 6.29 -6.00 -17.52
N LEU A 138 6.64 -6.42 -18.75
CA LEU A 138 6.71 -5.54 -19.92
C LEU A 138 5.34 -4.93 -20.23
N VAL A 139 4.27 -5.74 -20.20
CA VAL A 139 2.90 -5.26 -20.38
C VAL A 139 2.48 -4.27 -19.29
N LEU A 140 2.78 -4.55 -18.01
CA LEU A 140 2.48 -3.63 -16.91
C LEU A 140 3.25 -2.30 -17.01
N VAL A 141 4.50 -2.33 -17.51
CA VAL A 141 5.28 -1.10 -17.78
C VAL A 141 4.71 -0.34 -18.98
N ALA A 142 4.32 -1.01 -20.05
CA ALA A 142 3.68 -0.38 -21.21
C ALA A 142 2.34 0.29 -20.83
N VAL A 143 1.50 -0.39 -20.05
CA VAL A 143 0.23 0.14 -19.53
C VAL A 143 0.44 1.34 -18.59
N GLN A 144 1.42 1.27 -17.68
CA GLN A 144 1.77 2.39 -16.80
C GLN A 144 2.28 3.60 -17.61
N LYS A 145 3.09 3.36 -18.64
CA LYS A 145 3.60 4.39 -19.55
C LYS A 145 2.45 5.06 -20.33
N LEU A 146 1.59 4.25 -20.95
CA LEU A 146 0.39 4.67 -21.69
C LEU A 146 -0.53 5.57 -20.84
N ALA A 147 -0.81 5.18 -19.59
CA ALA A 147 -1.64 5.97 -18.69
C ALA A 147 -0.99 7.32 -18.31
N ARG A 148 0.33 7.37 -18.13
CA ARG A 148 1.04 8.62 -17.84
C ARG A 148 1.06 9.56 -19.05
N GLU A 149 1.52 9.06 -20.19
CA GLU A 149 1.89 9.88 -21.36
C GLU A 149 0.74 10.17 -22.33
N SER A 150 -0.40 9.47 -22.25
CA SER A 150 -1.49 9.72 -23.20
C SER A 150 -2.21 11.05 -22.98
N GLY A 151 -2.22 11.89 -24.01
CA GLY A 151 -3.04 13.10 -24.09
C GLY A 151 -4.40 12.91 -24.78
N SER A 152 -4.70 11.73 -25.34
CA SER A 152 -5.83 11.48 -26.25
C SER A 152 -6.65 10.21 -25.93
N MET A 153 -6.37 9.56 -24.80
CA MET A 153 -7.13 8.40 -24.34
C MET A 153 -8.56 8.80 -23.96
N ALA A 154 -9.53 8.27 -24.70
CA ALA A 154 -10.95 8.48 -24.46
C ALA A 154 -11.40 7.83 -23.14
N ARG A 155 -12.51 8.31 -22.58
CA ARG A 155 -13.08 7.84 -21.31
C ARG A 155 -13.30 6.33 -21.31
N GLU A 156 -13.83 5.80 -22.40
CA GLU A 156 -14.17 4.39 -22.60
C GLU A 156 -12.89 3.54 -22.60
N THR A 157 -11.78 4.08 -23.09
CA THR A 157 -10.46 3.44 -23.05
C THR A 157 -9.87 3.44 -21.64
N TRP A 158 -10.02 4.52 -20.86
CA TRP A 158 -9.69 4.52 -19.43
C TRP A 158 -10.53 3.51 -18.66
N GLU A 159 -11.83 3.47 -18.92
CA GLU A 159 -12.75 2.53 -18.30
C GLU A 159 -12.36 1.07 -18.64
N VAL A 160 -12.02 0.74 -19.89
CA VAL A 160 -11.46 -0.58 -20.27
C VAL A 160 -10.09 -0.85 -19.61
N LEU A 161 -9.22 0.15 -19.50
CA LEU A 161 -7.89 0.02 -18.87
C LEU A 161 -8.00 -0.32 -17.37
N LEU A 162 -8.92 0.31 -16.65
CA LEU A 162 -9.21 -0.01 -15.26
C LEU A 162 -9.81 -1.42 -15.12
N LEU A 163 -10.73 -1.82 -16.00
CA LEU A 163 -11.29 -3.18 -15.98
C LEU A 163 -10.23 -4.24 -16.29
N PHE A 164 -9.32 -4.00 -17.24
CA PHE A 164 -8.18 -4.88 -17.51
C PHE A 164 -7.30 -5.06 -16.26
N LEU A 165 -6.87 -3.96 -15.64
CA LEU A 165 -6.02 -3.99 -14.43
C LEU A 165 -6.71 -4.68 -13.24
N LEU A 166 -8.01 -4.45 -13.04
CA LEU A 166 -8.82 -5.18 -12.06
C LEU A 166 -8.90 -6.69 -12.39
N ARG A 167 -9.14 -7.05 -13.65
CA ARG A 167 -9.28 -8.46 -14.09
C ARG A 167 -8.01 -9.27 -13.89
N ILE A 168 -6.84 -8.73 -14.25
CA ILE A 168 -5.56 -9.43 -14.04
C ILE A 168 -5.18 -9.50 -12.56
N SER A 169 -5.51 -8.47 -11.77
CA SER A 169 -5.32 -8.49 -10.31
C SER A 169 -6.19 -9.57 -9.66
N ASP A 170 -7.45 -9.69 -10.06
CA ASP A 170 -8.36 -10.71 -9.54
C ASP A 170 -8.01 -12.13 -10.01
N THR A 171 -7.40 -12.26 -11.17
CA THR A 171 -6.92 -13.55 -11.71
C THR A 171 -5.70 -14.06 -10.95
N LEU A 172 -4.82 -13.16 -10.48
CA LEU A 172 -3.58 -13.51 -9.80
C LEU A 172 -3.63 -13.42 -8.27
N LEU A 173 -4.46 -12.57 -7.68
CA LEU A 173 -4.40 -12.21 -6.24
C LEU A 173 -5.64 -12.60 -5.42
N ALA A 174 -6.76 -12.96 -6.03
CA ALA A 174 -7.90 -13.52 -5.31
C ALA A 174 -7.74 -15.01 -4.94
N PRO A 175 -7.05 -15.86 -5.73
CA PRO A 175 -6.74 -17.22 -5.31
C PRO A 175 -5.65 -17.26 -4.20
N PRO A 176 -5.62 -18.29 -3.35
CA PRO A 176 -4.58 -18.45 -2.33
C PRO A 176 -3.17 -18.62 -2.94
N THR A 177 -2.19 -17.90 -2.38
CA THR A 177 -0.82 -17.88 -2.89
C THR A 177 -0.11 -19.23 -2.68
N VAL A 178 0.18 -19.94 -3.77
CA VAL A 178 1.20 -20.99 -3.78
C VAL A 178 2.57 -20.31 -3.93
N GLY A 179 3.47 -20.56 -2.97
CA GLY A 179 4.75 -19.85 -2.88
C GLY A 179 5.68 -20.08 -4.07
N GLY A 180 6.42 -19.04 -4.46
CA GLY A 180 7.36 -19.04 -5.57
C GLY A 180 6.76 -18.77 -6.95
N GLY A 181 5.43 -18.76 -7.08
CA GLY A 181 4.73 -18.57 -8.36
C GLY A 181 4.81 -17.15 -8.93
N ILE A 182 4.35 -16.98 -10.19
CA ILE A 182 4.33 -15.69 -10.88
C ILE A 182 3.48 -14.64 -10.13
N ALA A 183 2.35 -15.04 -9.56
CA ALA A 183 1.45 -14.16 -8.80
C ALA A 183 2.13 -13.46 -7.62
N GLU A 184 2.90 -14.20 -6.81
CA GLU A 184 3.63 -13.67 -5.65
C GLU A 184 4.68 -12.64 -6.08
N LYS A 185 5.48 -12.97 -7.10
CA LYS A 185 6.56 -12.13 -7.64
C LYS A 185 6.06 -10.89 -8.37
N LEU A 186 4.84 -10.91 -8.90
CA LEU A 186 4.25 -9.80 -9.67
C LEU A 186 3.35 -8.89 -8.83
N ALA A 187 2.83 -9.37 -7.68
CA ALA A 187 1.83 -8.69 -6.85
C ALA A 187 2.16 -7.22 -6.55
N GLU A 188 3.39 -6.91 -6.12
CA GLU A 188 3.81 -5.54 -5.81
C GLU A 188 3.74 -4.63 -7.04
N LYS A 189 4.35 -5.05 -8.16
CA LYS A 189 4.34 -4.28 -9.40
C LYS A 189 2.93 -4.11 -9.96
N LEU A 190 2.09 -5.14 -9.85
CA LEU A 190 0.72 -5.15 -10.33
C LEU A 190 -0.16 -4.18 -9.55
N VAL A 191 -0.19 -4.26 -8.22
CA VAL A 191 -0.98 -3.33 -7.39
C VAL A 191 -0.46 -1.90 -7.50
N SER A 192 0.86 -1.73 -7.62
CA SER A 192 1.50 -0.43 -7.84
C SER A 192 1.00 0.23 -9.13
N VAL A 193 0.98 -0.51 -10.25
CA VAL A 193 0.42 -0.01 -11.52
C VAL A 193 -1.09 0.21 -11.42
N LEU A 194 -1.87 -0.73 -10.86
CA LEU A 194 -3.32 -0.58 -10.71
C LEU A 194 -3.68 0.71 -9.97
N LEU A 195 -3.10 0.94 -8.79
CA LEU A 195 -3.48 2.09 -7.97
C LEU A 195 -2.93 3.42 -8.50
N GLU A 196 -1.79 3.43 -9.20
CA GLU A 196 -1.31 4.64 -9.89
C GLU A 196 -2.18 4.99 -11.11
N VAL A 197 -2.53 4.02 -11.96
CA VAL A 197 -3.44 4.25 -13.10
C VAL A 197 -4.83 4.67 -12.61
N TRP A 198 -5.27 4.17 -11.45
CA TRP A 198 -6.50 4.64 -10.80
C TRP A 198 -6.44 6.11 -10.39
N LEU A 199 -5.29 6.59 -9.87
CA LEU A 199 -5.10 8.01 -9.51
C LEU A 199 -5.05 8.91 -10.75
N LEU A 200 -4.38 8.47 -11.82
CA LEU A 200 -4.37 9.16 -13.12
C LEU A 200 -5.79 9.24 -13.72
N ALA A 201 -6.58 8.17 -13.63
CA ALA A 201 -7.98 8.17 -14.02
C ALA A 201 -8.83 9.11 -13.14
N CYS A 202 -8.57 9.20 -11.83
CA CYS A 202 -9.26 10.18 -10.97
C CYS A 202 -9.05 11.62 -11.44
N ALA A 203 -7.84 11.97 -11.88
CA ALA A 203 -7.50 13.31 -12.36
C ALA A 203 -8.09 13.64 -13.75
N ARG A 204 -8.26 12.63 -14.63
CA ARG A 204 -8.61 12.85 -16.05
C ARG A 204 -10.07 12.50 -16.38
N CYS A 205 -10.66 11.51 -15.71
CA CYS A 205 -11.96 10.94 -16.03
C CYS A 205 -12.54 10.19 -14.81
N PHE A 206 -12.85 10.93 -13.73
CA PHE A 206 -13.13 10.37 -12.40
C PHE A 206 -14.03 9.11 -12.43
N PRO A 207 -13.53 7.93 -11.99
CA PRO A 207 -14.24 6.66 -12.17
C PRO A 207 -15.63 6.66 -11.53
N THR A 208 -16.62 6.10 -12.22
CA THR A 208 -18.01 6.09 -11.75
C THR A 208 -18.21 5.13 -10.56
N PRO A 209 -19.27 5.29 -9.74
CA PRO A 209 -19.46 4.48 -8.53
C PRO A 209 -19.42 2.94 -8.74
N PRO A 210 -19.88 2.35 -9.86
CA PRO A 210 -19.67 0.92 -10.15
C PRO A 210 -18.20 0.48 -10.12
N TYR A 211 -17.27 1.29 -10.65
CA TYR A 211 -15.84 0.97 -10.68
C TYR A 211 -15.28 0.91 -9.26
N TRP A 212 -15.59 1.91 -8.44
CA TRP A 212 -15.17 1.95 -7.04
C TRP A 212 -15.81 0.84 -6.19
N LYS A 213 -17.06 0.45 -6.49
CA LYS A 213 -17.70 -0.72 -5.87
C LYS A 213 -16.91 -1.99 -6.18
N THR A 214 -16.65 -2.24 -7.46
CA THR A 214 -15.93 -3.43 -7.94
C THR A 214 -14.50 -3.48 -7.39
N ALA A 215 -13.74 -2.39 -7.44
CA ALA A 215 -12.39 -2.33 -6.88
C ALA A 215 -12.37 -2.63 -5.37
N ARG A 216 -13.33 -2.10 -4.61
CA ARG A 216 -13.46 -2.37 -3.16
C ARG A 216 -13.82 -3.82 -2.86
N GLU A 217 -14.72 -4.41 -3.64
CA GLU A 217 -15.14 -5.82 -3.48
C GLU A 217 -13.99 -6.77 -3.83
N MET A 218 -13.29 -6.54 -4.94
CA MET A 218 -12.16 -7.38 -5.35
C MET A 218 -10.95 -7.22 -4.43
N LEU A 219 -10.57 -5.99 -4.04
CA LEU A 219 -9.41 -5.77 -3.16
C LEU A 219 -9.61 -6.38 -1.75
N ALA A 220 -10.87 -6.47 -1.28
CA ALA A 220 -11.21 -7.21 -0.07
C ALA A 220 -10.98 -8.74 -0.19
N ASN A 221 -10.86 -9.28 -1.41
CA ASN A 221 -10.47 -10.66 -1.71
C ASN A 221 -8.97 -10.81 -2.01
N TRP A 222 -8.19 -9.72 -2.13
CA TRP A 222 -6.74 -9.78 -2.44
C TRP A 222 -5.84 -9.46 -1.23
N ARG A 223 -6.40 -8.83 -0.20
CA ARG A 223 -5.71 -8.34 1.01
C ARG A 223 -5.00 -9.41 1.85
N HIS A 224 -5.05 -10.70 1.50
CA HIS A 224 -4.14 -11.73 2.03
C HIS A 224 -2.75 -11.70 1.39
N HIS A 225 -2.52 -10.85 0.39
CA HIS A 225 -1.19 -10.52 -0.14
C HIS A 225 -0.65 -9.24 0.53
N SER A 226 0.53 -9.31 1.17
CA SER A 226 1.11 -8.12 1.86
C SER A 226 1.31 -6.88 0.97
N PRO A 227 1.71 -6.97 -0.33
CA PRO A 227 1.88 -5.79 -1.18
C PRO A 227 0.58 -5.01 -1.44
N VAL A 228 -0.59 -5.66 -1.36
CA VAL A 228 -1.90 -4.99 -1.48
C VAL A 228 -2.07 -3.96 -0.35
N VAL A 229 -1.73 -4.37 0.86
CA VAL A 229 -1.83 -3.53 2.07
C VAL A 229 -0.74 -2.47 2.12
N ASP A 230 0.49 -2.83 1.74
CA ASP A 230 1.61 -1.89 1.72
C ASP A 230 1.39 -0.76 0.69
N GLN A 231 1.00 -1.08 -0.55
CA GLN A 231 0.72 -0.09 -1.60
C GLN A 231 -0.56 0.71 -1.32
N TRP A 232 -1.59 0.11 -0.71
CA TRP A 232 -2.73 0.88 -0.17
C TRP A 232 -2.25 1.91 0.86
N SER A 233 -1.41 1.48 1.82
CA SER A 233 -0.88 2.36 2.86
C SER A 233 0.00 3.48 2.29
N LYS A 234 0.71 3.22 1.18
CA LYS A 234 1.48 4.22 0.42
C LYS A 234 0.56 5.31 -0.14
N VAL A 235 -0.42 4.91 -0.95
CA VAL A 235 -1.34 5.83 -1.63
C VAL A 235 -2.20 6.63 -0.67
N ILE A 236 -2.79 6.00 0.36
CA ILE A 236 -3.63 6.72 1.32
C ILE A 236 -2.80 7.72 2.15
N SER A 237 -1.53 7.45 2.42
CA SER A 237 -0.63 8.39 3.09
C SER A 237 -0.33 9.61 2.23
N ALA A 238 -0.02 9.41 0.94
CA ALA A 238 0.23 10.49 -0.01
C ALA A 238 -1.01 11.38 -0.21
N LEU A 239 -2.19 10.77 -0.41
CA LEU A 239 -3.48 11.48 -0.45
C LEU A 239 -3.73 12.28 0.85
N THR A 240 -3.44 11.69 2.02
CA THR A 240 -3.58 12.39 3.32
C THR A 240 -2.64 13.58 3.43
N SER A 241 -1.39 13.46 2.96
CA SER A 241 -0.43 14.57 2.96
C SER A 241 -0.93 15.77 2.13
N ARG A 242 -1.62 15.52 1.01
CA ARG A 242 -2.24 16.59 0.19
C ARG A 242 -3.52 17.13 0.83
N LEU A 243 -4.39 16.26 1.33
CA LEU A 243 -5.65 16.62 2.02
C LEU A 243 -5.41 17.54 3.22
N LEU A 244 -4.47 17.20 4.10
CA LEU A 244 -4.19 17.98 5.31
C LEU A 244 -3.74 19.42 4.99
N ARG A 245 -2.96 19.62 3.91
CA ARG A 245 -2.44 20.93 3.50
C ARG A 245 -3.55 21.93 3.19
N PHE A 246 -4.58 21.53 2.44
CA PHE A 246 -5.70 22.43 2.14
C PHE A 246 -6.79 22.45 3.22
N THR A 247 -6.96 21.36 3.98
CA THR A 247 -8.01 21.28 5.03
C THR A 247 -7.65 22.09 6.29
N TYR A 248 -6.38 22.16 6.67
CA TYR A 248 -5.93 22.81 7.92
C TYR A 248 -4.92 23.95 7.71
N GLY A 249 -4.52 24.21 6.45
CA GLY A 249 -3.60 25.28 6.09
C GLY A 249 -2.12 25.03 6.47
N PRO A 250 -1.22 25.96 6.12
CA PRO A 250 0.23 25.80 6.31
C PRO A 250 0.67 25.82 7.78
N SER A 251 -0.19 26.26 8.69
CA SER A 251 0.03 26.23 10.15
C SER A 251 -0.15 24.85 10.79
N PHE A 252 -0.66 23.86 10.07
CA PHE A 252 -0.82 22.51 10.58
C PHE A 252 0.48 21.69 10.43
N PRO A 253 0.87 20.85 11.42
CA PRO A 253 2.12 20.09 11.35
C PRO A 253 2.21 19.21 10.09
N PRO A 254 3.28 19.32 9.28
CA PRO A 254 3.34 18.69 7.97
C PRO A 254 3.46 17.16 8.09
N PHE A 255 2.51 16.44 7.50
CA PHE A 255 2.61 15.00 7.31
C PHE A 255 3.54 14.69 6.14
N LYS A 256 4.81 14.48 6.46
CA LYS A 256 5.87 14.14 5.50
C LYS A 256 5.70 12.69 5.03
N VAL A 257 5.60 12.52 3.70
CA VAL A 257 5.73 11.26 2.97
C VAL A 257 6.98 11.35 2.07
N PRO A 258 7.54 10.24 1.57
CA PRO A 258 8.57 10.29 0.53
C PRO A 258 8.10 11.05 -0.71
N ASP A 259 9.00 11.72 -1.41
CA ASP A 259 8.64 12.50 -2.61
C ASP A 259 8.15 11.59 -3.75
N GLU A 260 8.70 10.38 -3.88
CA GLU A 260 8.19 9.33 -4.78
C GLU A 260 6.70 8.97 -4.49
N ASP A 261 6.29 9.02 -3.22
CA ASP A 261 4.92 8.70 -2.80
C ASP A 261 4.01 9.90 -3.07
N ALA A 262 4.48 11.12 -2.80
CA ALA A 262 3.75 12.35 -3.11
C ALA A 262 3.49 12.50 -4.62
N ASN A 263 4.47 12.14 -5.45
CA ASN A 263 4.40 12.18 -6.90
C ASN A 263 3.42 11.16 -7.51
N LEU A 264 2.87 10.22 -6.73
CA LEU A 264 1.77 9.36 -7.17
C LEU A 264 0.44 10.11 -7.32
N ILE A 265 0.30 11.32 -6.73
CA ILE A 265 -0.95 12.08 -6.73
C ILE A 265 -0.87 13.18 -7.81
N PRO A 266 -1.53 13.02 -8.98
CA PRO A 266 -1.38 13.94 -10.12
C PRO A 266 -1.59 15.40 -9.74
N ALA A 267 -0.73 16.28 -10.23
CA ALA A 267 -0.72 17.70 -9.86
C ALA A 267 -2.07 18.39 -10.17
N GLU A 268 -2.74 17.91 -11.21
CA GLU A 268 -3.98 18.39 -11.80
C GLU A 268 -5.22 18.12 -10.94
N MET A 269 -5.16 17.21 -9.95
CA MET A 269 -6.31 16.93 -9.07
C MET A 269 -6.66 18.14 -8.20
N ASP A 270 -7.86 18.70 -8.37
CA ASP A 270 -8.39 19.70 -7.45
C ASP A 270 -8.66 19.12 -6.04
N ASN A 271 -8.99 20.00 -5.09
CA ASN A 271 -9.17 19.63 -3.68
C ASN A 271 -10.36 18.68 -3.46
N ASP A 272 -11.45 18.80 -4.22
CA ASP A 272 -12.63 17.95 -4.09
C ASP A 272 -12.36 16.57 -4.68
N CYS A 273 -11.67 16.50 -5.82
CA CYS A 273 -11.15 15.28 -6.40
C CYS A 273 -10.21 14.56 -5.43
N VAL A 274 -9.26 15.27 -4.79
CA VAL A 274 -8.38 14.69 -3.76
C VAL A 274 -9.18 14.19 -2.56
N ALA A 275 -10.13 14.97 -2.04
CA ALA A 275 -10.94 14.59 -0.89
C ALA A 275 -11.83 13.37 -1.17
N GLN A 276 -12.49 13.32 -2.33
CA GLN A 276 -13.27 12.16 -2.77
C GLN A 276 -12.38 10.94 -2.99
N THR A 277 -11.26 11.07 -3.71
CA THR A 277 -10.32 9.96 -3.93
C THR A 277 -9.79 9.42 -2.60
N TRP A 278 -9.34 10.30 -1.69
CA TRP A 278 -8.90 9.92 -0.35
C TRP A 278 -9.96 9.12 0.42
N PHE A 279 -11.20 9.61 0.47
CA PHE A 279 -12.29 8.96 1.20
C PHE A 279 -12.66 7.59 0.61
N ARG A 280 -12.67 7.48 -0.73
CA ARG A 280 -12.95 6.21 -1.43
C ARG A 280 -11.80 5.21 -1.25
N PHE A 281 -10.55 5.64 -1.29
CA PHE A 281 -9.37 4.80 -1.01
C PHE A 281 -9.33 4.33 0.45
N LEU A 282 -9.68 5.17 1.42
CA LEU A 282 -9.74 4.80 2.84
C LEU A 282 -10.66 3.59 3.05
N HIS A 283 -11.84 3.61 2.44
CA HIS A 283 -12.83 2.53 2.55
C HIS A 283 -12.62 1.36 1.58
N MET A 284 -11.62 1.42 0.69
CA MET A 284 -11.32 0.37 -0.29
C MET A 284 -10.78 -0.91 0.35
N LEU A 285 -9.95 -0.80 1.41
CA LEU A 285 -9.43 -1.95 2.16
C LEU A 285 -10.51 -2.72 2.95
N SER A 286 -11.71 -2.13 3.10
CA SER A 286 -12.78 -2.62 3.96
C SER A 286 -12.31 -2.82 5.42
N ASN A 287 -12.83 -3.80 6.16
CA ASN A 287 -12.50 -3.99 7.58
C ASN A 287 -11.16 -4.73 7.75
N PRO A 288 -10.06 -4.11 8.23
CA PRO A 288 -8.81 -4.82 8.41
C PRO A 288 -8.87 -5.90 9.50
N VAL A 289 -9.84 -5.85 10.44
CA VAL A 289 -9.97 -6.85 11.52
C VAL A 289 -10.23 -8.26 10.97
N ASP A 290 -10.85 -8.37 9.80
CA ASP A 290 -11.09 -9.67 9.13
C ASP A 290 -9.77 -10.44 8.91
N LEU A 291 -8.65 -9.73 8.71
CA LEU A 291 -7.31 -10.31 8.55
C LEU A 291 -6.77 -10.92 9.84
N SER A 292 -7.37 -10.67 11.00
CA SER A 292 -7.02 -11.39 12.24
C SER A 292 -7.71 -12.75 12.36
N ASN A 293 -8.68 -13.06 11.47
CA ASN A 293 -9.44 -14.30 11.48
C ASN A 293 -9.29 -15.08 10.15
N PRO A 294 -8.42 -16.12 10.10
CA PRO A 294 -8.21 -16.95 8.91
C PRO A 294 -9.48 -17.54 8.29
N ALA A 295 -10.52 -17.80 9.10
CA ALA A 295 -11.78 -18.39 8.61
C ALA A 295 -12.57 -17.45 7.67
N ILE A 296 -12.39 -16.14 7.78
CA ILE A 296 -13.05 -15.17 6.88
C ILE A 296 -12.33 -15.13 5.52
N VAL A 297 -11.00 -15.32 5.50
CA VAL A 297 -10.22 -15.37 4.26
C VAL A 297 -10.42 -16.70 3.53
N SER A 298 -10.40 -17.83 4.24
CA SER A 298 -10.55 -19.16 3.63
C SER A 298 -11.96 -19.50 3.16
N THR A 299 -12.97 -18.69 3.50
CA THR A 299 -14.35 -18.81 2.99
C THR A 299 -14.63 -17.91 1.78
N THR A 300 -13.62 -17.20 1.26
CA THR A 300 -13.77 -16.46 0.00
C THR A 300 -13.89 -17.44 -1.20
N PRO A 301 -14.70 -17.13 -2.24
CA PRO A 301 -15.07 -18.12 -3.26
C PRO A 301 -13.89 -18.76 -3.99
N LYS A 302 -12.90 -17.98 -4.45
CA LYS A 302 -11.72 -18.53 -5.15
C LYS A 302 -10.79 -19.36 -4.26
N PHE A 303 -10.83 -19.11 -2.95
CA PHE A 303 -10.08 -19.90 -1.97
C PHE A 303 -10.71 -21.28 -1.83
N GLN A 304 -12.04 -21.34 -1.72
CA GLN A 304 -12.78 -22.60 -1.70
C GLN A 304 -12.65 -23.36 -3.03
N GLU A 305 -12.75 -22.66 -4.17
CA GLU A 305 -12.56 -23.22 -5.51
C GLU A 305 -11.19 -23.90 -5.67
N GLN A 306 -10.09 -23.22 -5.29
CA GLN A 306 -8.75 -23.83 -5.36
C GLN A 306 -8.56 -24.98 -4.37
N LEU A 307 -9.13 -24.93 -3.16
CA LEU A 307 -9.06 -26.05 -2.23
C LEU A 307 -9.74 -27.31 -2.80
N LEU A 308 -10.92 -27.16 -3.41
CA LEU A 308 -11.66 -28.25 -4.05
C LEU A 308 -10.92 -28.82 -5.27
N ASN A 309 -10.26 -27.96 -6.06
CA ASN A 309 -9.55 -28.38 -7.27
C ASN A 309 -8.20 -29.08 -6.99
N VAL A 310 -7.57 -28.86 -5.82
CA VAL A 310 -6.23 -29.39 -5.51
C VAL A 310 -6.26 -30.76 -4.84
N SER A 311 -7.29 -31.10 -4.06
CA SER A 311 -7.42 -32.43 -3.43
C SER A 311 -8.87 -32.74 -3.04
N GLY A 312 -9.34 -33.95 -3.38
CA GLY A 312 -10.63 -34.50 -2.93
C GLY A 312 -10.73 -34.85 -1.44
N VAL A 313 -9.78 -34.37 -0.63
CA VAL A 313 -9.76 -34.46 0.83
C VAL A 313 -9.43 -33.07 1.36
N PRO A 314 -10.21 -32.49 2.30
CA PRO A 314 -9.87 -31.19 2.87
C PRO A 314 -8.55 -31.29 3.64
N PRO A 315 -7.46 -30.61 3.23
CA PRO A 315 -6.37 -30.35 4.15
C PRO A 315 -6.89 -29.48 5.30
N GLU A 316 -6.23 -29.49 6.46
CA GLU A 316 -6.56 -28.54 7.52
C GLU A 316 -6.41 -27.11 6.99
N ILE A 317 -7.55 -26.47 6.71
CA ILE A 317 -7.64 -25.20 5.96
C ILE A 317 -6.73 -24.14 6.58
N ILE A 318 -6.67 -24.11 7.91
CA ILE A 318 -5.87 -23.20 8.75
C ILE A 318 -4.35 -23.31 8.50
N GLN A 319 -3.86 -24.44 7.98
CA GLN A 319 -2.43 -24.66 7.74
C GLN A 319 -1.89 -23.99 6.46
N HIS A 320 -2.73 -23.48 5.56
CA HIS A 320 -2.27 -22.94 4.27
C HIS A 320 -1.25 -21.78 4.44
N PRO A 321 -0.13 -21.72 3.69
CA PRO A 321 0.94 -20.74 3.92
C PRO A 321 0.50 -19.27 3.92
N CYS A 322 -0.45 -18.86 3.06
CA CYS A 322 -0.94 -17.47 3.08
C CYS A 322 -1.70 -17.12 4.37
N LEU A 323 -2.46 -18.05 4.96
CA LEU A 323 -3.21 -17.81 6.21
C LEU A 323 -2.27 -17.56 7.39
N LYS A 324 -1.10 -18.24 7.41
CA LYS A 324 -0.04 -18.04 8.40
C LYS A 324 0.60 -16.63 8.33
N GLN A 325 0.46 -15.91 7.21
CA GLN A 325 0.93 -14.52 7.08
C GLN A 325 -0.08 -13.47 7.56
N LEU A 326 -1.37 -13.81 7.64
CA LEU A 326 -2.44 -12.83 7.88
C LEU A 326 -2.26 -11.93 9.12
N PRO A 327 -1.80 -12.41 10.29
CA PRO A 327 -1.54 -11.52 11.44
C PRO A 327 -0.47 -10.45 11.17
N GLN A 328 0.54 -10.77 10.36
CA GLN A 328 1.57 -9.83 9.94
C GLN A 328 1.05 -8.82 8.91
N ILE A 329 0.04 -9.20 8.12
CA ILE A 329 -0.63 -8.32 7.15
C ILE A 329 -1.63 -7.39 7.86
N PHE A 330 -2.38 -7.91 8.84
CA PHE A 330 -3.18 -7.10 9.77
C PHE A 330 -2.31 -6.05 10.49
N PHE A 331 -1.13 -6.43 10.98
CA PHE A 331 -0.18 -5.50 11.57
C PHE A 331 0.24 -4.38 10.59
N ARG A 332 0.49 -4.71 9.31
CA ARG A 332 0.81 -3.70 8.26
C ARG A 332 -0.36 -2.75 8.04
N ALA A 333 -1.58 -3.26 7.93
CA ALA A 333 -2.79 -2.44 7.78
C ALA A 333 -2.99 -1.49 8.97
N MET A 334 -2.91 -2.00 10.20
CA MET A 334 -3.06 -1.20 11.41
C MET A 334 -1.92 -0.20 11.63
N ARG A 335 -0.69 -0.50 11.14
CA ARG A 335 0.40 0.47 11.08
C ARG A 335 0.07 1.63 10.14
N GLY A 336 -0.50 1.34 8.96
CA GLY A 336 -0.99 2.36 8.03
C GLY A 336 -2.04 3.26 8.68
N VAL A 337 -3.11 2.67 9.23
CA VAL A 337 -4.16 3.39 9.97
C VAL A 337 -3.58 4.23 11.12
N SER A 338 -2.62 3.70 11.89
CA SER A 338 -1.94 4.45 12.96
C SER A 338 -1.18 5.67 12.44
N CYS A 339 -0.58 5.61 11.25
CA CYS A 339 0.11 6.76 10.66
C CYS A 339 -0.88 7.84 10.21
N LEU A 340 -2.05 7.45 9.69
CA LEU A 340 -3.13 8.37 9.34
C LEU A 340 -3.69 9.08 10.59
N VAL A 341 -3.95 8.34 11.67
CA VAL A 341 -4.42 8.92 12.94
C VAL A 341 -3.39 9.87 13.55
N ASP A 342 -2.10 9.52 13.55
CA ASP A 342 -1.03 10.42 14.00
C ASP A 342 -0.98 11.70 13.14
N ALA A 343 -1.18 11.59 11.82
CA ALA A 343 -1.21 12.73 10.90
C ALA A 343 -2.39 13.68 11.20
N PHE A 344 -3.62 13.18 11.36
CA PHE A 344 -4.79 14.01 11.72
C PHE A 344 -4.71 14.63 13.13
N LEU A 345 -3.91 14.06 14.03
CA LEU A 345 -3.62 14.66 15.34
C LEU A 345 -2.49 15.70 15.31
N GLY A 346 -1.83 15.89 14.16
CA GLY A 346 -0.65 16.74 14.01
C GLY A 346 0.59 16.20 14.75
N VAL A 347 0.63 14.89 15.03
CA VAL A 347 1.75 14.23 15.71
C VAL A 347 2.85 13.95 14.68
N SER A 348 3.57 15.01 14.30
CA SER A 348 4.81 14.87 13.54
C SER A 348 5.80 14.06 14.37
N ARG A 349 6.01 12.79 13.98
CA ARG A 349 7.12 11.99 14.50
C ARG A 349 8.41 12.65 14.04
N LEU A 350 9.14 13.25 14.98
CA LEU A 350 10.56 13.54 14.79
C LEU A 350 11.23 12.22 14.38
N LYS A 351 12.04 12.26 13.32
CA LYS A 351 12.94 11.14 13.02
C LYS A 351 13.98 11.10 14.13
N SER A 352 13.81 10.20 15.09
CA SER A 352 14.94 9.58 15.74
C SER A 352 15.67 8.75 14.67
N ASP A 353 16.82 9.24 14.20
CA ASP A 353 17.71 8.50 13.30
C ASP A 353 18.42 7.41 14.13
N SER A 354 17.65 6.37 14.45
CA SER A 354 18.09 5.14 15.09
C SER A 354 17.81 3.98 14.14
N SER A 355 18.89 3.32 13.71
CA SER A 355 18.88 2.12 12.86
C SER A 355 17.97 1.01 13.41
N PRO A 356 17.61 0.00 12.59
CA PRO A 356 16.90 -1.18 13.09
C PRO A 356 17.64 -1.80 14.29
N PRO A 357 16.93 -2.31 15.32
CA PRO A 357 17.56 -2.87 16.51
C PRO A 357 18.28 -4.18 16.15
N THR A 358 19.58 -4.10 15.88
CA THR A 358 20.46 -5.26 15.76
C THR A 358 20.48 -6.01 17.10
N PRO A 359 20.29 -7.34 17.12
CA PRO A 359 20.31 -8.11 18.36
C PRO A 359 21.72 -8.07 18.98
N VAL A 360 21.84 -7.43 20.14
CA VAL A 360 23.13 -7.30 20.84
C VAL A 360 23.49 -8.62 21.50
N ASN A 361 24.23 -9.46 20.77
CA ASN A 361 24.74 -10.72 21.29
C ASN A 361 25.77 -10.45 22.39
N ARG A 362 25.60 -11.05 23.58
CA ARG A 362 26.55 -10.90 24.68
C ARG A 362 27.82 -11.74 24.46
N LEU A 363 28.87 -11.38 25.20
CA LEU A 363 30.13 -12.12 25.45
C LEU A 363 31.28 -11.90 24.45
N SER A 364 32.11 -10.91 24.76
CA SER A 364 33.57 -11.11 24.81
C SER A 364 34.20 -10.17 25.85
N MET A 365 35.30 -10.60 26.48
CA MET A 365 36.08 -9.81 27.45
C MET A 365 37.33 -9.25 26.77
N THR A 366 37.69 -8.00 27.04
CA THR A 366 39.03 -7.45 26.79
C THR A 366 39.42 -6.48 27.92
N GLN A 367 40.72 -6.43 28.24
CA GLN A 367 41.26 -5.70 29.40
C GLN A 367 41.71 -4.26 29.05
N PRO A 368 41.79 -3.35 30.04
CA PRO A 368 42.40 -2.04 29.85
C PRO A 368 43.94 -2.09 29.97
N PRO A 369 44.69 -1.32 29.14
CA PRO A 369 46.11 -1.05 29.35
C PRO A 369 46.32 0.11 30.35
N ALA A 370 47.54 0.23 30.88
CA ALA A 370 47.88 1.14 31.99
C ALA A 370 48.66 2.41 31.57
N THR A 371 48.97 3.25 32.57
CA THR A 371 49.82 4.46 32.50
C THR A 371 51.32 4.11 32.23
N THR A 372 52.30 5.00 31.99
CA THR A 372 52.61 6.30 32.66
C THR A 372 53.77 7.07 31.96
N ALA A 373 53.84 8.40 32.16
CA ALA A 373 55.04 9.31 32.09
C ALA A 373 55.79 9.50 30.74
N THR A 374 56.26 10.69 30.35
CA THR A 374 57.29 11.54 31.03
C THR A 374 57.20 13.05 30.69
N THR A 375 58.06 13.90 31.28
CA THR A 375 58.00 15.40 31.41
C THR A 375 59.40 15.99 31.73
N PRO A 376 59.65 17.33 31.89
CA PRO A 376 59.17 18.60 31.28
C PRO A 376 60.43 19.48 30.87
N PRO A 377 60.67 20.77 31.27
CA PRO A 377 59.95 22.09 31.27
C PRO A 377 60.70 23.14 30.34
N PRO A 378 60.71 24.51 30.48
CA PRO A 378 60.00 25.46 31.38
C PRO A 378 59.48 26.83 30.80
N ASN A 379 58.62 27.50 31.61
CA ASN A 379 58.46 28.96 31.85
C ASN A 379 58.16 30.00 30.74
N ARG A 380 57.00 30.68 30.85
CA ARG A 380 56.88 32.01 31.54
C ARG A 380 55.42 32.27 32.02
N ARG A 381 55.15 33.39 32.72
CA ARG A 381 53.98 33.56 33.62
C ARG A 381 53.31 34.95 33.50
N HIS A 382 51.97 34.96 33.68
CA HIS A 382 51.09 36.03 34.21
C HIS A 382 50.56 37.25 33.40
N ARG A 383 49.22 37.34 33.45
CA ARG A 383 48.34 38.50 33.80
C ARG A 383 47.93 39.52 32.70
N PRO A 384 46.61 39.71 32.47
CA PRO A 384 46.04 40.87 31.76
C PRO A 384 45.69 42.03 32.71
N THR A 385 45.56 43.25 32.18
CA THR A 385 45.02 44.44 32.88
C THR A 385 44.22 45.31 31.91
N VAL A 386 43.17 45.97 32.40
CA VAL A 386 42.23 46.80 31.61
C VAL A 386 42.13 48.19 32.24
N VAL A 387 42.18 49.26 31.44
CA VAL A 387 41.98 50.65 31.90
C VAL A 387 41.26 51.50 30.83
N SER A 388 40.06 51.98 31.18
CA SER A 388 39.43 53.32 30.95
C SER A 388 39.60 54.08 29.61
N ARG A 389 38.66 54.97 29.18
CA ARG A 389 37.96 56.04 29.93
C ARG A 389 36.66 56.53 29.25
N ASN A 390 35.69 57.03 30.03
CA ASN A 390 35.21 58.45 30.02
C ASN A 390 34.09 58.69 31.07
N SER A 391 33.62 59.94 31.26
CA SER A 391 32.72 60.42 32.35
C SER A 391 32.27 61.87 32.08
N SER A 392 31.24 62.50 32.69
CA SER A 392 30.24 62.17 33.75
C SER A 392 28.90 62.93 33.44
N LYS A 393 27.96 63.41 34.29
CA LYS A 393 27.82 63.65 35.75
C LYS A 393 26.34 63.96 36.12
N GLY A 394 25.96 63.84 37.40
CA GLY A 394 24.67 64.28 37.99
C GLY A 394 23.62 63.17 38.13
N SER A 395 22.99 62.87 39.29
CA SER A 395 22.14 63.68 40.22
C SER A 395 20.74 63.95 39.63
N THR A 396 19.60 63.61 40.23
CA THR A 396 19.19 63.12 41.59
C THR A 396 17.86 62.35 41.36
N GLY A 397 17.42 61.25 41.98
CA GLY A 397 17.49 60.75 43.35
C GLY A 397 16.08 60.77 43.99
N ASN A 398 15.47 59.59 44.21
CA ASN A 398 14.44 59.37 45.25
C ASN A 398 14.19 57.86 45.50
N LEU A 399 13.60 57.51 46.65
CA LEU A 399 13.49 56.13 47.18
C LEU A 399 12.02 55.71 47.41
N SER A 400 11.71 54.41 47.23
CA SER A 400 10.83 53.65 48.15
C SER A 400 10.89 52.12 47.90
N HIS A 401 10.89 51.35 48.99
CA HIS A 401 10.95 49.87 49.07
C HIS A 401 9.54 49.26 49.44
N PRO A 402 9.35 47.94 49.70
CA PRO A 402 9.37 46.82 48.74
C PRO A 402 8.21 45.81 49.04
N LYS A 403 8.46 44.48 48.89
CA LYS A 403 7.67 43.28 49.30
C LYS A 403 6.64 42.78 48.25
N ALA A 404 6.34 41.48 48.16
CA ALA A 404 6.84 40.31 48.89
C ALA A 404 7.13 39.12 47.94
N SER A 405 8.02 38.22 48.38
CA SER A 405 8.14 36.86 47.84
C SER A 405 7.53 35.87 48.84
N GLN A 406 6.89 34.81 48.34
CA GLN A 406 6.65 33.58 49.11
C GLN A 406 7.01 32.36 48.26
N GLN A 407 8.20 31.80 48.53
CA GLN A 407 8.51 30.41 48.25
C GLN A 407 8.29 29.59 49.53
N SER A 408 7.83 28.35 49.39
CA SER A 408 7.78 27.38 50.49
C SER A 408 8.24 26.00 50.01
N SER A 409 9.52 25.70 50.23
CA SER A 409 10.06 24.34 50.35
C SER A 409 9.85 23.85 51.81
N THR A 410 10.02 22.60 52.23
CA THR A 410 10.78 21.41 51.76
C THR A 410 10.02 20.12 52.12
N SER A 411 9.83 19.13 51.22
CA SER A 411 10.67 17.90 51.05
C SER A 411 10.30 16.72 52.02
N PRO A 412 10.94 15.52 51.97
CA PRO A 412 10.45 14.43 51.11
C PRO A 412 10.40 13.01 51.74
N LEU A 413 9.86 12.01 51.03
CA LEU A 413 10.19 10.59 51.30
C LEU A 413 10.14 9.65 50.05
N SER A 414 11.34 9.27 49.58
CA SER A 414 11.77 8.00 48.96
C SER A 414 10.89 7.21 47.95
N SER A 415 11.24 7.32 46.66
CA SER A 415 11.73 6.30 45.69
C SER A 415 11.48 4.77 45.89
N PRO A 416 11.62 3.90 44.85
CA PRO A 416 12.04 4.13 43.45
C PRO A 416 10.95 3.72 42.41
N SER A 417 11.01 4.05 41.11
CA SER A 417 12.13 3.87 40.19
C SER A 417 11.97 4.69 38.90
N GLN A 418 13.08 5.16 38.33
CA GLN A 418 13.09 5.88 37.06
C GLN A 418 13.27 4.92 35.88
N ALA A 419 12.20 4.71 35.11
CA ALA A 419 12.32 4.38 33.69
C ALA A 419 12.22 5.69 32.89
N SER A 420 13.05 5.85 31.86
CA SER A 420 13.12 7.07 31.03
C SER A 420 11.85 7.25 30.18
N VAL A 421 10.89 8.02 30.68
CA VAL A 421 9.70 8.42 29.91
C VAL A 421 10.11 9.51 28.91
N GLU A 422 10.35 9.10 27.67
CA GLU A 422 10.50 10.02 26.53
C GLU A 422 9.24 10.91 26.40
N PRO A 423 9.37 12.25 26.25
CA PRO A 423 8.20 13.14 26.24
C PRO A 423 7.21 12.82 25.12
N ARG A 424 6.04 12.29 25.49
CA ARG A 424 4.97 11.96 24.54
C ARG A 424 4.55 13.23 23.78
N PRO A 425 4.66 13.28 22.43
CA PRO A 425 4.36 14.49 21.68
C PRO A 425 2.92 14.98 21.90
N LEU A 426 2.76 16.29 22.11
CA LEU A 426 1.47 16.92 22.35
C LEU A 426 0.70 17.09 21.02
N PRO A 427 -0.59 16.69 20.92
CA PRO A 427 -1.39 16.88 19.72
C PRO A 427 -1.62 18.36 19.37
N ALA A 428 -1.70 18.67 18.07
CA ALA A 428 -1.81 20.04 17.57
C ALA A 428 -3.00 20.82 18.16
N PRO A 429 -2.89 22.15 18.42
CA PRO A 429 -4.00 22.95 18.96
C PRO A 429 -5.22 23.02 18.03
N SER A 430 -5.00 23.02 16.72
CA SER A 430 -6.01 23.10 15.66
C SER A 430 -6.61 21.75 15.24
N ARG A 431 -6.27 20.65 15.93
CA ARG A 431 -6.79 19.30 15.63
C ARG A 431 -8.32 19.22 15.75
N PRO A 432 -8.98 18.27 15.05
CA PRO A 432 -10.39 17.96 15.26
C PRO A 432 -10.74 17.69 16.72
N LYS A 433 -11.84 18.29 17.19
CA LYS A 433 -12.45 17.99 18.50
C LYS A 433 -13.36 16.78 18.30
N VAL A 434 -12.88 15.60 18.69
CA VAL A 434 -13.33 14.32 18.13
C VAL A 434 -14.65 13.82 18.71
N ASN A 435 -15.68 13.83 17.86
CA ASN A 435 -16.49 12.63 17.59
C ASN A 435 -16.24 12.06 16.17
N SER A 436 -15.62 12.84 15.26
CA SER A 436 -15.57 12.57 13.82
C SER A 436 -14.59 11.49 13.38
N ILE A 437 -13.39 11.41 13.98
CA ILE A 437 -12.35 10.45 13.56
C ILE A 437 -12.81 8.99 13.69
N LEU A 438 -13.58 8.66 14.74
CA LEU A 438 -14.16 7.33 14.93
C LEU A 438 -15.24 7.01 13.87
N ASN A 439 -16.05 7.99 13.47
CA ASN A 439 -17.00 7.85 12.37
C ASN A 439 -16.30 7.71 11.00
N LEU A 440 -15.10 8.28 10.86
CA LEU A 440 -14.33 8.33 9.63
C LEU A 440 -13.58 7.02 9.33
N PHE A 441 -12.96 6.42 10.35
CA PHE A 441 -12.34 5.09 10.22
C PHE A 441 -13.38 3.96 10.35
N GLY A 442 -14.37 4.10 11.23
CA GLY A 442 -15.47 3.17 11.43
C GLY A 442 -15.40 2.39 12.75
N GLN A 443 -16.52 1.78 13.14
CA GLN A 443 -16.70 1.09 14.42
C GLN A 443 -15.72 -0.08 14.64
N TRP A 444 -15.25 -0.72 13.56
CA TRP A 444 -14.27 -1.82 13.62
C TRP A 444 -12.95 -1.43 14.30
N LEU A 445 -12.64 -0.14 14.46
CA LEU A 445 -11.46 0.29 15.22
C LEU A 445 -11.55 -0.11 16.70
N PHE A 446 -12.76 -0.30 17.24
CA PHE A 446 -12.98 -0.88 18.57
C PHE A 446 -12.76 -2.39 18.58
N ASP A 447 -13.27 -3.12 17.58
CA ASP A 447 -13.03 -4.56 17.45
C ASP A 447 -11.53 -4.87 17.27
N ALA A 448 -10.84 -4.05 16.46
CA ALA A 448 -9.40 -4.09 16.30
C ALA A 448 -8.66 -3.98 17.64
N ALA A 449 -9.12 -3.10 18.54
CA ALA A 449 -8.54 -2.92 19.88
C ALA A 449 -8.61 -4.18 20.76
N LEU A 450 -9.57 -5.07 20.47
CA LEU A 450 -9.87 -6.28 21.22
C LEU A 450 -9.29 -7.55 20.58
N VAL A 451 -8.72 -7.47 19.37
CA VAL A 451 -8.01 -8.59 18.74
C VAL A 451 -6.90 -9.09 19.67
N HIS A 452 -6.95 -10.38 20.01
CA HIS A 452 -6.12 -11.08 20.99
C HIS A 452 -6.25 -10.65 22.47
N CYS A 453 -7.08 -9.67 22.82
CA CYS A 453 -7.40 -9.41 24.22
C CYS A 453 -8.17 -10.59 24.84
N LYS A 454 -7.48 -11.41 25.62
CA LYS A 454 -8.12 -12.39 26.50
C LYS A 454 -8.96 -11.65 27.55
N LEU A 455 -10.27 -11.57 27.33
CA LEU A 455 -11.22 -11.28 28.40
C LEU A 455 -11.08 -12.38 29.45
N TYR A 456 -10.64 -12.01 30.65
CA TYR A 456 -10.65 -12.89 31.81
C TYR A 456 -12.12 -13.08 32.24
N ASN A 457 -12.80 -14.05 31.62
CA ASN A 457 -14.05 -14.57 32.14
C ASN A 457 -13.76 -15.29 33.46
N GLY A 458 -13.89 -14.55 34.56
CA GLY A 458 -13.73 -15.05 35.91
C GLY A 458 -14.87 -16.00 36.30
N VAL A 459 -14.76 -17.26 35.88
CA VAL A 459 -15.54 -18.37 36.42
C VAL A 459 -14.56 -19.34 37.07
N ASN A 460 -14.65 -19.46 38.38
CA ASN A 460 -13.67 -20.18 39.18
C ASN A 460 -13.85 -21.70 39.03
N LYS A 461 -12.78 -22.43 38.69
CA LYS A 461 -12.70 -23.89 38.88
C LYS A 461 -11.25 -24.38 38.87
N ASP A 462 -10.74 -24.69 40.04
CA ASP A 462 -9.48 -25.41 40.21
C ASP A 462 -9.57 -26.83 39.64
N HIS A 463 -8.46 -27.35 39.10
CA HIS A 463 -7.91 -28.68 39.45
C HIS A 463 -6.53 -28.92 38.80
N SER A 464 -5.57 -29.36 39.64
CA SER A 464 -4.36 -30.16 39.34
C SER A 464 -3.48 -29.85 38.10
N MET A 465 -2.37 -29.16 38.37
CA MET A 465 -0.95 -29.63 38.25
C MET A 465 -0.39 -30.33 36.98
N THR A 466 0.89 -29.99 36.74
CA THR A 466 1.96 -30.70 35.98
C THR A 466 1.84 -30.85 34.46
N GLY A 467 2.93 -30.45 33.76
CA GLY A 467 3.12 -30.61 32.32
C GLY A 467 4.13 -29.59 31.79
N GLU A 468 5.43 -29.90 31.82
CA GLU A 468 6.47 -28.98 31.34
C GLU A 468 6.47 -28.85 29.80
N GLY A 469 6.58 -27.63 29.29
CA GLY A 469 6.77 -27.34 27.86
C GLY A 469 7.65 -26.11 27.65
N ARG A 470 8.81 -26.27 27.01
CA ARG A 470 9.79 -25.19 26.81
C ARG A 470 9.23 -24.06 25.90
N PRO A 471 9.27 -22.78 26.31
CA PRO A 471 8.74 -21.69 25.50
C PRO A 471 9.72 -21.22 24.42
N VAL A 472 9.67 -21.84 23.23
CA VAL A 472 10.27 -21.28 22.00
C VAL A 472 9.35 -20.18 21.46
N GLY A 473 9.50 -18.94 21.97
CA GLY A 473 8.57 -17.86 21.57
C GLY A 473 8.86 -16.42 22.01
N SER A 474 10.01 -16.11 22.62
CA SER A 474 10.27 -14.79 23.25
C SER A 474 9.98 -13.59 22.33
N ASP A 475 10.55 -13.59 21.12
CA ASP A 475 10.41 -12.46 20.18
C ASP A 475 8.98 -12.26 19.67
N ARG A 476 8.20 -13.35 19.54
CA ARG A 476 6.78 -13.26 19.15
C ARG A 476 5.95 -12.62 20.26
N HIS A 477 6.17 -12.99 21.52
CA HIS A 477 5.47 -12.34 22.64
C HIS A 477 5.89 -10.88 22.82
N ALA A 478 7.16 -10.53 22.60
CA ALA A 478 7.62 -9.14 22.63
C ALA A 478 6.97 -8.29 21.52
N ALA A 479 6.89 -8.83 20.29
CA ALA A 479 6.23 -8.16 19.17
C ALA A 479 4.72 -7.96 19.41
N ILE A 480 4.03 -8.99 19.91
CA ILE A 480 2.59 -8.94 20.25
C ILE A 480 2.32 -7.95 21.39
N SER A 481 3.12 -7.94 22.45
CA SER A 481 2.99 -6.97 23.55
C SER A 481 3.22 -5.52 23.08
N SER A 482 4.22 -5.31 22.22
CA SER A 482 4.45 -4.00 21.59
C SER A 482 3.29 -3.58 20.66
N PHE A 483 2.65 -4.55 20.00
CA PHE A 483 1.46 -4.32 19.18
C PHE A 483 0.24 -3.97 20.02
N GLU A 484 -0.11 -4.73 21.06
CA GLU A 484 -1.19 -4.40 21.99
C GLU A 484 -1.01 -3.00 22.59
N PHE A 485 0.21 -2.64 23.02
CA PHE A 485 0.49 -1.31 23.54
C PHE A 485 0.29 -0.22 22.47
N LYS A 486 0.69 -0.45 21.22
CA LYS A 486 0.50 0.50 20.11
C LYS A 486 -0.97 0.62 19.70
N LEU A 487 -1.71 -0.49 19.63
CA LEU A 487 -3.12 -0.53 19.26
C LEU A 487 -3.99 0.11 20.35
N ARG A 488 -3.74 -0.22 21.63
CA ARG A 488 -4.31 0.50 22.77
C ARG A 488 -3.94 1.98 22.74
N ASN A 489 -2.73 2.37 22.32
CA ASN A 489 -2.40 3.79 22.14
C ASN A 489 -3.17 4.46 20.98
N VAL A 490 -3.40 3.80 19.84
CA VAL A 490 -4.24 4.34 18.74
C VAL A 490 -5.68 4.55 19.22
N VAL A 491 -6.23 3.56 19.92
CA VAL A 491 -7.61 3.58 20.42
C VAL A 491 -7.75 4.59 21.57
N LEU A 492 -6.81 4.62 22.51
CA LEU A 492 -6.78 5.64 23.56
C LEU A 492 -6.55 7.04 23.00
N ARG A 493 -5.72 7.25 21.96
CA ARG A 493 -5.59 8.55 21.26
C ARG A 493 -6.91 8.98 20.61
N SER A 494 -7.70 8.02 20.12
CA SER A 494 -9.02 8.26 19.52
C SER A 494 -10.11 8.53 20.58
N VAL A 495 -10.03 7.87 21.75
CA VAL A 495 -11.04 7.93 22.82
C VAL A 495 -10.75 9.03 23.86
N MET A 496 -9.50 9.43 24.08
CA MET A 496 -9.10 10.48 25.04
C MET A 496 -9.46 11.91 24.60
N CYS A 497 -10.36 12.08 23.63
CA CYS A 497 -10.94 13.40 23.37
C CYS A 497 -11.92 13.77 24.49
N PRO A 498 -11.85 14.95 25.13
CA PRO A 498 -12.51 15.22 26.41
C PRO A 498 -14.06 15.22 26.46
N HIS A 499 -14.75 14.81 25.40
CA HIS A 499 -16.22 14.75 25.35
C HIS A 499 -16.79 13.33 25.21
N SER A 500 -15.94 12.33 24.92
CA SER A 500 -16.36 10.91 24.80
C SER A 500 -17.11 10.40 26.05
N ARG A 501 -16.72 10.86 27.25
CA ARG A 501 -17.33 10.46 28.54
C ARG A 501 -18.81 10.84 28.74
N ARG A 502 -19.46 11.61 27.86
CA ARG A 502 -20.90 11.94 28.01
C ARG A 502 -21.86 11.00 27.27
N SER A 503 -21.40 10.21 26.29
CA SER A 503 -22.29 9.34 25.48
C SER A 503 -22.34 7.88 25.95
N ALA A 504 -21.72 7.57 27.10
CA ALA A 504 -21.59 6.21 27.64
C ALA A 504 -22.25 6.07 29.03
N ARG A 505 -23.42 6.67 29.22
CA ARG A 505 -24.38 6.20 30.24
C ARG A 505 -25.33 5.22 29.54
N LEU A 506 -25.47 4.02 30.08
CA LEU A 506 -26.58 3.15 29.71
C LEU A 506 -27.88 3.79 30.21
N PRO A 507 -29.03 3.52 29.57
CA PRO A 507 -30.32 3.67 30.23
C PRO A 507 -30.39 2.63 31.35
N GLU A 508 -30.43 3.10 32.60
CA GLU A 508 -30.93 2.28 33.71
C GLU A 508 -32.44 2.06 33.52
N ARG A 509 -32.94 0.92 34.03
CA ARG A 509 -34.37 0.56 34.00
C ARG A 509 -35.11 1.14 35.19
#